data_AF-A0A6I7PGQ9-F1
#
_entry.id   AF-A0A6I7PGQ9-F1
#
_cell.length_a   1.000
_cell.length_b   1.000
_cell.length_c   1.000
_cell.angle_alpha   90.00
_cell.angle_beta   90.00
_cell.angle_gamma   90.00
#
_symmetry.space_group_name_H-M   'P 1'
#
loop_
_entity.id
_entity.type
_entity.pdbx_description
1 polymer ?
#
loop_
_entity_poly.entity_id
_entity_poly.type
_entity_poly.pdbx_seq_one_letter_code
_entity_poly.pdbx_strand_id
1 'polypeptide(L)'
;PRIDISPAALAPDHEGPDRPDKNPDSFVRIVPGAGFTADTPQPAPIGAPGDAGHDAKAIARWDVVPYQTFTGEFHIGVVAFHMNGIDRVEFSADGGAWVAVDRMQLNPRTDVWEYTAVLDAADFDDGPVEVRAVVYPSVGVPRVLAGSDMQVDNGEHSIFLYADASAQLATRVSWVDPVNGADSNDGLTPDSAKRTMHGGLVALQNQFGGIDGGTVYLMAGIHEWESRSGPSINPVHAMVTFEAAPGLTPDDVKIADDPTISGLSLRSNMVTIRGVTIRQRISDTTAASHPTLLWIDRCKFPGEGMTTSVPMPRSADWQLGLYMTGVEVSNVRNAFKDRFRLVRHGVARDIGEDAFVNVFCVIDSSVERMTFAHASYHPDVVQYFGPHDNTIVYGLIATDARAQTIFSRGSERHDNAAFVNVLIERTGEGVLLGQWIRESNHVLFSHCTHVGTRFWFRPTDPNGQERPVRNLVVRNSVFQEILYSDSGLYPDPSEVFYNNHYITGNRYGASSTSGGSYNTIFANTDRFNPFAGGVLDGRVAFPDAPIDLFGVMLPQQAAIGSAQPE
;
A
#
# COMPACT_ATOMS: atom_id res chain seq x y z
N PRO A 1 -7.21 -9.37 41.56
CA PRO A 1 -5.79 -9.77 41.65
C PRO A 1 -4.99 -9.09 40.53
N ARG A 2 -4.23 -8.04 40.86
CA ARG A 2 -3.29 -7.42 39.90
C ARG A 2 -2.16 -8.42 39.67
N ILE A 3 -2.09 -9.01 38.49
CA ILE A 3 -0.89 -9.70 38.03
C ILE A 3 0.12 -8.59 37.73
N ASP A 4 1.19 -8.57 38.51
CA ASP A 4 2.33 -7.69 38.30
C ASP A 4 3.07 -8.22 37.07
N ILE A 5 2.68 -7.72 35.90
CA ILE A 5 3.38 -8.01 34.63
C ILE A 5 4.63 -7.13 34.68
N SER A 6 5.72 -7.67 35.25
CA SER A 6 6.99 -6.97 35.25
C SER A 6 7.39 -6.66 33.79
N PRO A 7 7.83 -5.43 33.46
CA PRO A 7 8.29 -5.04 32.12
C PRO A 7 9.50 -5.83 31.57
N ALA A 8 9.96 -6.86 32.27
CA ALA A 8 11.21 -7.57 32.03
C ALA A 8 11.18 -8.57 30.84
N ALA A 9 10.07 -8.66 30.09
CA ALA A 9 9.96 -9.51 28.90
C ALA A 9 9.81 -8.73 27.58
N LEU A 10 9.73 -7.40 27.64
CA LEU A 10 10.09 -6.58 26.48
C LEU A 10 11.61 -6.46 26.54
N ALA A 11 12.30 -7.21 25.69
CA ALA A 11 13.75 -7.22 25.65
C ALA A 11 14.28 -5.77 25.64
N PRO A 12 15.20 -5.39 26.55
CA PRO A 12 15.94 -4.15 26.36
C PRO A 12 16.62 -4.26 25.00
N ASP A 13 16.47 -3.22 24.19
CA ASP A 13 17.08 -3.11 22.88
C ASP A 13 18.52 -3.62 22.94
N HIS A 14 18.80 -4.56 22.05
CA HIS A 14 20.13 -5.05 21.79
C HIS A 14 20.97 -3.85 21.29
N GLU A 15 21.54 -3.07 22.20
CA GLU A 15 22.73 -2.28 21.92
C GLU A 15 23.85 -3.30 21.65
N GLY A 16 23.87 -3.80 20.41
CA GLY A 16 24.93 -4.67 19.91
C GLY A 16 26.25 -3.91 19.90
N PRO A 17 27.37 -4.57 20.25
CA PRO A 17 28.69 -3.96 20.26
C PRO A 17 29.10 -3.60 18.83
N ASP A 18 29.63 -2.38 18.65
CA ASP A 18 30.44 -1.93 17.50
C ASP A 18 30.14 -2.62 16.16
N ARG A 19 28.99 -2.31 15.53
CA ARG A 19 28.81 -2.59 14.10
C ARG A 19 29.67 -1.56 13.34
N PRO A 20 30.62 -1.99 12.48
CA PRO A 20 31.44 -1.06 11.71
C PRO A 20 30.55 -0.16 10.87
N ASP A 21 30.87 1.13 10.85
CA ASP A 21 30.24 2.20 10.06
C ASP A 21 30.07 1.79 8.59
N LYS A 22 29.01 1.04 8.28
CA LYS A 22 28.46 0.98 6.93
C LYS A 22 27.92 2.37 6.69
N ASN A 23 28.54 3.07 5.73
CA ASN A 23 28.05 4.35 5.23
C ASN A 23 26.52 4.29 5.14
N PRO A 24 25.77 5.05 5.96
CA PRO A 24 24.33 4.90 6.05
C PRO A 24 23.60 5.12 4.72
N ASP A 25 24.32 5.69 3.76
CA ASP A 25 23.81 6.12 2.47
C ASP A 25 24.04 5.12 1.32
N SER A 26 24.67 3.96 1.55
CA SER A 26 24.82 2.93 0.50
C SER A 26 23.81 1.80 0.66
N PHE A 27 22.98 1.57 -0.35
CA PHE A 27 22.10 0.41 -0.43
C PHE A 27 22.88 -0.88 -0.68
N VAL A 28 22.34 -2.00 -0.21
CA VAL A 28 22.94 -3.33 -0.44
C VAL A 28 22.63 -3.78 -1.87
N ARG A 29 23.67 -4.08 -2.66
CA ARG A 29 23.54 -4.58 -4.04
C ARG A 29 23.24 -6.08 -4.05
N ILE A 30 22.27 -6.48 -4.87
CA ILE A 30 21.93 -7.89 -5.13
C ILE A 30 22.69 -8.35 -6.38
N VAL A 31 23.35 -9.50 -6.30
CA VAL A 31 24.04 -10.12 -7.44
C VAL A 31 23.22 -11.33 -7.91
N PRO A 32 22.94 -11.47 -9.22
CA PRO A 32 22.17 -12.60 -9.73
C PRO A 32 22.88 -13.94 -9.58
N GLY A 33 22.08 -15.00 -9.49
CA GLY A 33 22.55 -16.39 -9.64
C GLY A 33 22.25 -16.97 -11.02
N ALA A 34 22.05 -18.28 -11.09
CA ALA A 34 21.77 -19.02 -12.33
C ALA A 34 20.27 -19.37 -12.51
N GLY A 35 19.38 -18.70 -11.76
CA GLY A 35 17.97 -19.02 -11.59
C GLY A 35 17.68 -19.84 -10.33
N PHE A 36 16.44 -19.72 -9.82
CA PHE A 36 15.98 -20.54 -8.70
C PHE A 36 15.59 -21.94 -9.18
N THR A 37 16.16 -22.98 -8.56
CA THR A 37 15.89 -24.38 -8.94
C THR A 37 14.81 -25.05 -8.07
N ALA A 38 14.32 -24.37 -7.04
CA ALA A 38 13.34 -24.89 -6.10
C ALA A 38 12.58 -23.73 -5.42
N ASP A 39 11.48 -24.06 -4.75
CA ASP A 39 10.76 -23.13 -3.89
C ASP A 39 11.65 -22.66 -2.73
N THR A 40 11.51 -21.40 -2.33
CA THR A 40 12.20 -20.88 -1.15
C THR A 40 11.57 -21.50 0.10
N PRO A 41 12.33 -22.23 0.93
CA PRO A 41 11.78 -22.87 2.11
C PRO A 41 11.31 -21.82 3.12
N GLN A 42 10.16 -22.05 3.74
CA GLN A 42 9.68 -21.27 4.89
C GLN A 42 10.59 -21.53 6.10
N PRO A 43 11.30 -20.52 6.64
CA PRO A 43 12.09 -20.71 7.84
C PRO A 43 11.23 -21.03 9.06
N ALA A 44 11.84 -21.70 10.04
CA ALA A 44 11.20 -21.99 11.33
C ALA A 44 10.90 -20.69 12.12
N PRO A 45 9.93 -20.73 13.05
CA PRO A 45 9.71 -19.64 13.99
C PRO A 45 10.97 -19.30 14.81
N ILE A 46 11.15 -18.01 15.12
CA ILE A 46 12.23 -17.45 15.93
C ILE A 46 11.70 -17.17 17.34
N GLY A 47 12.50 -17.48 18.36
CA GLY A 47 12.14 -17.35 19.78
C GLY A 47 11.68 -18.67 20.41
N ALA A 48 11.32 -18.64 21.68
CA ALA A 48 10.73 -19.78 22.38
C ALA A 48 9.19 -19.82 22.18
N PRO A 49 8.54 -21.00 22.17
CA PRO A 49 7.09 -21.12 21.98
C PRO A 49 6.20 -20.37 22.99
N GLY A 50 6.76 -19.89 24.09
CA GLY A 50 6.05 -19.08 25.09
C GLY A 50 6.25 -17.56 24.93
N ASP A 51 7.12 -17.13 24.01
CA ASP A 51 7.36 -15.71 23.77
C ASP A 51 6.16 -15.09 23.05
N ALA A 52 5.82 -13.84 23.43
CA ALA A 52 4.73 -13.10 22.79
C ALA A 52 4.99 -12.98 21.28
N GLY A 53 3.98 -13.28 20.46
CA GLY A 53 4.13 -13.24 19.00
C GLY A 53 4.94 -14.38 18.38
N HIS A 54 5.37 -15.42 19.12
CA HIS A 54 6.09 -16.55 18.51
C HIS A 54 5.31 -17.22 17.37
N ASP A 55 3.97 -17.28 17.46
CA ASP A 55 3.08 -17.80 16.41
C ASP A 55 2.59 -16.74 15.41
N ALA A 56 3.00 -15.47 15.57
CA ALA A 56 2.66 -14.38 14.68
C ALA A 56 3.61 -14.37 13.47
N LYS A 57 3.07 -14.22 12.26
CA LYS A 57 3.89 -14.14 11.05
C LYS A 57 4.25 -12.69 10.77
N ALA A 58 5.48 -12.43 10.30
CA ALA A 58 5.87 -11.10 9.82
C ALA A 58 4.81 -10.52 8.86
N ILE A 59 4.53 -9.23 8.97
CA ILE A 59 3.61 -8.52 8.08
C ILE A 59 4.49 -7.82 7.05
N ALA A 60 4.47 -8.23 5.78
CA ALA A 60 5.39 -7.70 4.77
C ALA A 60 4.82 -7.73 3.36
N ARG A 61 4.98 -6.63 2.62
CA ARG A 61 4.52 -6.49 1.23
C ARG A 61 5.63 -5.86 0.39
N TRP A 62 5.67 -6.22 -0.89
CA TRP A 62 6.47 -5.51 -1.88
C TRP A 62 5.91 -4.09 -2.10
N ASP A 63 6.78 -3.09 -2.12
CA ASP A 63 6.46 -1.74 -2.63
C ASP A 63 6.85 -1.58 -4.11
N VAL A 64 6.72 -2.68 -4.85
CA VAL A 64 7.20 -2.81 -6.22
C VAL A 64 6.06 -3.30 -7.08
N VAL A 65 5.86 -2.62 -8.22
CA VAL A 65 4.96 -3.12 -9.26
C VAL A 65 5.75 -4.14 -10.09
N PRO A 66 5.22 -5.33 -10.34
CA PRO A 66 5.90 -6.35 -11.13
C PRO A 66 5.93 -5.99 -12.63
N TYR A 67 6.75 -6.72 -13.39
CA TYR A 67 6.97 -6.61 -14.83
C TYR A 67 7.48 -5.24 -15.31
N GLN A 68 8.15 -4.49 -14.42
CA GLN A 68 8.85 -3.27 -14.78
C GLN A 68 10.19 -3.60 -15.47
N THR A 69 10.49 -2.86 -16.53
CA THR A 69 11.81 -2.89 -17.18
C THR A 69 12.76 -1.91 -16.51
N PHE A 70 14.04 -2.27 -16.37
CA PHE A 70 15.08 -1.40 -15.82
C PHE A 70 16.40 -1.52 -16.60
N THR A 71 17.06 -0.38 -16.84
CA THR A 71 18.30 -0.24 -17.64
C THR A 71 19.52 0.18 -16.81
N GLY A 72 19.34 0.46 -15.52
CA GLY A 72 20.40 0.89 -14.60
C GLY A 72 20.09 0.40 -13.19
N GLU A 73 20.31 1.23 -12.18
CA GLU A 73 19.95 0.87 -10.81
C GLU A 73 18.43 0.83 -10.63
N PHE A 74 17.95 -0.24 -10.00
CA PHE A 74 16.56 -0.42 -9.59
C PHE A 74 16.51 -0.72 -8.10
N HIS A 75 15.95 0.23 -7.34
CA HIS A 75 15.81 0.14 -5.90
C HIS A 75 14.54 -0.67 -5.58
N ILE A 76 14.72 -1.92 -5.16
CA ILE A 76 13.66 -2.84 -4.78
C ILE A 76 13.40 -2.78 -3.28
N GLY A 77 12.13 -2.72 -2.92
CA GLY A 77 11.69 -2.40 -1.58
C GLY A 77 10.65 -3.34 -1.00
N VAL A 78 10.78 -3.63 0.29
CA VAL A 78 9.79 -4.35 1.11
C VAL A 78 9.46 -3.51 2.33
N VAL A 79 8.17 -3.17 2.47
CA VAL A 79 7.63 -2.62 3.72
C VAL A 79 7.28 -3.79 4.63
N ALA A 80 7.83 -3.79 5.85
CA ALA A 80 7.67 -4.88 6.79
C ALA A 80 7.54 -4.43 8.24
N PHE A 81 6.65 -5.08 8.98
CA PHE A 81 6.36 -4.83 10.39
C PHE A 81 6.08 -6.12 11.15
N HIS A 82 6.31 -6.09 12.45
CA HIS A 82 5.95 -7.15 13.38
C HIS A 82 5.82 -6.58 14.79
N MET A 83 5.01 -7.20 15.65
CA MET A 83 4.84 -6.75 17.04
C MET A 83 6.15 -6.69 17.84
N ASN A 84 7.11 -7.54 17.50
CA ASN A 84 8.45 -7.61 18.10
C ASN A 84 9.54 -6.92 17.26
N GLY A 85 9.15 -6.14 16.25
CA GLY A 85 10.08 -5.59 15.27
C GLY A 85 10.56 -6.60 14.24
N ILE A 86 11.22 -6.08 13.20
CA ILE A 86 11.86 -6.84 12.14
C ILE A 86 13.36 -6.81 12.40
N ASP A 87 14.01 -7.98 12.44
CA ASP A 87 15.46 -8.09 12.58
C ASP A 87 16.15 -7.74 11.25
N ARG A 88 15.65 -8.29 10.14
CA ARG A 88 16.14 -8.01 8.78
C ARG A 88 15.20 -8.51 7.69
N VAL A 89 15.42 -8.00 6.49
CA VAL A 89 14.90 -8.58 5.24
C VAL A 89 16.08 -9.07 4.40
N GLU A 90 16.00 -10.31 3.94
CA GLU A 90 16.98 -10.89 3.03
C GLU A 90 16.42 -10.92 1.61
N PHE A 91 17.23 -10.50 0.62
CA PHE A 91 16.88 -10.48 -0.80
C PHE A 91 17.77 -11.43 -1.59
N SER A 92 17.24 -12.03 -2.66
CA SER A 92 18.01 -12.79 -3.66
C SER A 92 17.38 -12.61 -5.04
N ALA A 93 18.22 -12.47 -6.07
CA ALA A 93 17.80 -12.42 -7.46
C ALA A 93 18.33 -13.65 -8.22
N ASP A 94 17.46 -14.31 -8.97
CA ASP A 94 17.77 -15.48 -9.81
C ASP A 94 18.62 -16.55 -9.09
N GLY A 95 18.27 -16.89 -7.84
CA GLY A 95 19.02 -17.89 -7.07
C GLY A 95 20.42 -17.46 -6.63
N GLY A 96 20.74 -16.17 -6.71
CA GLY A 96 21.98 -15.57 -6.21
C GLY A 96 22.09 -15.61 -4.68
N ALA A 97 23.21 -15.13 -4.16
CA ALA A 97 23.43 -15.08 -2.72
C ALA A 97 22.38 -14.20 -2.02
N TRP A 98 21.86 -14.67 -0.89
CA TRP A 98 20.97 -13.87 -0.06
C TRP A 98 21.74 -12.72 0.61
N VAL A 99 21.24 -11.50 0.45
CA VAL A 99 21.82 -10.29 1.05
C VAL A 99 20.86 -9.69 2.07
N ALA A 100 21.35 -9.38 3.26
CA ALA A 100 20.55 -8.87 4.37
C ALA A 100 20.54 -7.34 4.43
N VAL A 101 19.35 -6.79 4.63
CA VAL A 101 19.07 -5.38 4.95
C VAL A 101 18.45 -5.35 6.35
N ASP A 102 19.14 -4.73 7.30
CA ASP A 102 18.81 -4.78 8.74
C ASP A 102 18.04 -3.54 9.24
N ARG A 103 17.81 -2.56 8.36
CA ARG A 103 17.00 -1.38 8.65
C ARG A 103 16.34 -0.83 7.40
N MET A 104 15.23 -0.12 7.57
CA MET A 104 14.62 0.65 6.49
C MET A 104 15.53 1.81 6.07
N GLN A 105 15.49 2.14 4.79
CA GLN A 105 16.14 3.30 4.16
C GLN A 105 15.11 3.98 3.25
N LEU A 106 15.23 5.31 3.07
CA LEU A 106 14.39 6.02 2.09
C LEU A 106 14.75 5.54 0.68
N ASN A 107 13.83 4.83 0.03
CA ASN A 107 14.02 4.40 -1.34
C ASN A 107 13.89 5.60 -2.29
N PRO A 108 14.95 6.01 -3.01
CA PRO A 108 14.91 7.19 -3.88
C PRO A 108 13.98 7.03 -5.09
N ARG A 109 13.56 5.81 -5.42
CA ARG A 109 12.62 5.52 -6.52
C ARG A 109 11.17 5.75 -6.10
N THR A 110 10.83 5.36 -4.89
CA THR A 110 9.44 5.33 -4.41
C THR A 110 9.14 6.44 -3.42
N ASP A 111 10.15 7.09 -2.86
CA ASP A 111 10.04 8.07 -1.76
C ASP A 111 9.42 7.47 -0.48
N VAL A 112 9.60 6.15 -0.30
CA VAL A 112 9.08 5.37 0.84
C VAL A 112 10.25 4.85 1.65
N TRP A 113 10.09 4.85 2.97
CA TRP A 113 11.03 4.15 3.86
C TRP A 113 10.71 2.68 3.95
N GLU A 114 11.69 1.87 3.55
CA GLU A 114 11.50 0.45 3.43
C GLU A 114 12.83 -0.30 3.46
N TYR A 115 12.79 -1.62 3.65
CA TYR A 115 13.98 -2.44 3.51
C TYR A 115 14.34 -2.46 2.02
N THR A 116 15.39 -1.72 1.66
CA THR A 116 15.75 -1.46 0.27
C THR A 116 17.06 -2.15 -0.10
N ALA A 117 17.03 -2.85 -1.22
CA ALA A 117 18.21 -3.37 -1.89
C ALA A 117 18.24 -2.86 -3.34
N VAL A 118 19.39 -2.94 -4.00
CA VAL A 118 19.57 -2.43 -5.36
C VAL A 118 19.93 -3.56 -6.31
N LEU A 119 19.21 -3.65 -7.42
CA LEU A 119 19.63 -4.35 -8.63
C LEU A 119 20.31 -3.34 -9.55
N ASP A 120 21.37 -3.74 -10.23
CA ASP A 120 21.97 -2.94 -11.31
C ASP A 120 21.85 -3.75 -12.60
N ALA A 121 21.17 -3.22 -13.62
CA ALA A 121 20.94 -3.93 -14.87
C ALA A 121 22.25 -4.48 -15.47
N ALA A 122 23.38 -3.80 -15.27
CA ALA A 122 24.69 -4.25 -15.75
C ALA A 122 25.16 -5.60 -15.18
N ASP A 123 24.55 -6.09 -14.08
CA ASP A 123 24.85 -7.40 -13.49
C ASP A 123 24.05 -8.55 -14.12
N PHE A 124 23.03 -8.25 -14.92
CA PHE A 124 22.09 -9.23 -15.45
C PHE A 124 22.24 -9.36 -16.96
N ASP A 125 21.92 -10.55 -17.48
CA ASP A 125 21.59 -10.68 -18.89
C ASP A 125 20.26 -9.96 -19.17
N ASP A 126 20.09 -9.42 -20.39
CA ASP A 126 18.80 -8.86 -20.80
C ASP A 126 17.72 -9.95 -20.72
N GLY A 127 16.63 -9.69 -19.99
CA GLY A 127 15.66 -10.73 -19.74
C GLY A 127 14.87 -10.59 -18.45
N PRO A 128 14.00 -11.58 -18.19
CA PRO A 128 13.24 -11.63 -16.95
C PRO A 128 14.18 -11.89 -15.76
N VAL A 129 13.94 -11.18 -14.67
CA VAL A 129 14.64 -11.34 -13.39
C VAL A 129 13.61 -11.72 -12.33
N GLU A 130 13.83 -12.82 -11.63
CA GLU A 130 13.02 -13.19 -10.46
C GLU A 130 13.71 -12.69 -9.18
N VAL A 131 13.01 -11.91 -8.38
CA VAL A 131 13.47 -11.46 -7.06
C VAL A 131 12.59 -12.04 -5.96
N ARG A 132 13.25 -12.57 -4.93
CA ARG A 132 12.62 -13.15 -3.75
C ARG A 132 13.10 -12.43 -2.49
N ALA A 133 12.26 -12.42 -1.47
CA ALA A 133 12.63 -11.90 -0.15
C ALA A 133 12.20 -12.84 0.99
N VAL A 134 12.92 -12.77 2.11
CA VAL A 134 12.52 -13.39 3.38
C VAL A 134 12.62 -12.36 4.48
N VAL A 135 11.52 -12.14 5.19
CA VAL A 135 11.38 -11.16 6.27
C VAL A 135 11.45 -11.87 7.61
N TYR A 136 12.45 -11.55 8.41
CA TYR A 136 12.69 -12.16 9.71
C TYR A 136 12.27 -11.21 10.83
N PRO A 137 11.23 -11.54 11.62
CA PRO A 137 10.94 -10.82 12.85
C PRO A 137 11.98 -11.18 13.93
N SER A 138 12.14 -10.32 14.94
CA SER A 138 13.03 -10.61 16.08
C SER A 138 12.57 -11.84 16.89
N VAL A 139 11.26 -12.04 16.99
CA VAL A 139 10.56 -13.22 17.52
C VAL A 139 9.29 -13.38 16.69
N GLY A 140 8.97 -14.58 16.24
CA GLY A 140 7.81 -14.87 15.39
C GLY A 140 8.14 -15.75 14.20
N VAL A 141 7.19 -15.88 13.27
CA VAL A 141 7.33 -16.67 12.05
C VAL A 141 7.83 -15.77 10.91
N PRO A 142 9.00 -16.06 10.29
CA PRO A 142 9.43 -15.33 9.11
C PRO A 142 8.40 -15.38 7.98
N ARG A 143 8.37 -14.36 7.11
CA ARG A 143 7.52 -14.39 5.90
C ARG A 143 8.39 -14.53 4.66
N VAL A 144 8.04 -15.49 3.80
CA VAL A 144 8.67 -15.69 2.50
C VAL A 144 7.83 -14.97 1.44
N LEU A 145 8.44 -14.03 0.74
CA LEU A 145 7.89 -13.35 -0.44
C LEU A 145 8.53 -13.99 -1.68
N ALA A 146 8.00 -15.15 -2.05
CA ALA A 146 8.46 -15.95 -3.19
C ALA A 146 7.32 -16.80 -3.73
N GLY A 147 7.43 -17.21 -5.00
CA GLY A 147 6.45 -18.07 -5.67
C GLY A 147 5.95 -17.43 -6.96
N SER A 148 5.58 -18.27 -7.93
CA SER A 148 5.10 -17.82 -9.24
C SER A 148 3.64 -17.39 -9.26
N ASP A 149 2.85 -17.76 -8.25
CA ASP A 149 1.44 -17.43 -8.18
C ASP A 149 1.23 -16.02 -7.60
N MET A 150 1.10 -15.03 -8.47
CA MET A 150 0.80 -13.65 -8.08
C MET A 150 -0.67 -13.40 -7.74
N GLN A 151 -1.54 -14.41 -7.89
CA GLN A 151 -2.96 -14.30 -7.53
C GLN A 151 -3.18 -14.46 -6.01
N VAL A 152 -2.15 -14.82 -5.25
CA VAL A 152 -2.25 -14.91 -3.79
C VAL A 152 -2.44 -13.54 -3.14
N ASP A 153 -3.50 -13.43 -2.34
CA ASP A 153 -3.92 -12.17 -1.74
C ASP A 153 -3.00 -11.68 -0.60
N ASN A 154 -2.28 -12.61 0.02
CA ASN A 154 -1.37 -12.32 1.12
C ASN A 154 -0.01 -11.79 0.63
N GLY A 155 0.22 -11.59 -0.66
CA GLY A 155 1.48 -11.04 -1.19
C GLY A 155 2.68 -11.98 -1.15
N GLU A 156 2.49 -13.27 -0.83
CA GLU A 156 3.56 -14.28 -0.84
C GLU A 156 3.86 -14.76 -2.27
N HIS A 157 4.43 -13.86 -3.06
CA HIS A 157 4.88 -14.14 -4.42
C HIS A 157 6.24 -13.48 -4.68
N SER A 158 6.94 -13.95 -5.69
CA SER A 158 8.15 -13.31 -6.21
C SER A 158 7.80 -12.01 -6.94
N ILE A 159 8.77 -11.11 -7.05
CA ILE A 159 8.71 -9.98 -7.98
C ILE A 159 9.44 -10.37 -9.26
N PHE A 160 8.74 -10.25 -10.39
CA PHE A 160 9.33 -10.43 -11.71
C PHE A 160 9.62 -9.05 -12.29
N LEU A 161 10.85 -8.82 -12.75
CA LEU A 161 11.29 -7.60 -13.42
C LEU A 161 11.89 -7.96 -14.79
N TYR A 162 12.30 -6.96 -15.57
CA TYR A 162 12.99 -7.18 -16.83
C TYR A 162 14.25 -6.32 -16.93
N ALA A 163 15.43 -6.94 -16.90
CA ALA A 163 16.69 -6.24 -17.11
C ALA A 163 16.88 -5.91 -18.60
N ASP A 164 17.39 -4.71 -18.87
CA ASP A 164 17.80 -4.23 -20.19
C ASP A 164 19.18 -3.59 -20.09
N ALA A 165 20.15 -4.42 -19.70
CA ALA A 165 21.55 -4.06 -19.50
C ALA A 165 22.19 -3.48 -20.77
N SER A 166 21.81 -4.02 -21.93
CA SER A 166 22.35 -3.59 -23.22
C SER A 166 21.65 -2.36 -23.81
N ALA A 167 20.57 -1.88 -23.18
CA ALA A 167 19.67 -0.86 -23.70
C ALA A 167 19.19 -1.17 -25.13
N GLN A 168 19.08 -2.45 -25.48
CA GLN A 168 18.66 -2.93 -26.80
C GLN A 168 17.17 -3.20 -26.89
N LEU A 169 16.43 -3.16 -25.77
CA LEU A 169 14.99 -2.94 -25.86
C LEU A 169 14.80 -1.52 -26.39
N ALA A 170 14.81 -1.42 -27.74
CA ALA A 170 14.59 -0.17 -28.45
C ALA A 170 13.40 0.54 -27.83
N THR A 171 13.45 1.86 -27.69
CA THR A 171 12.28 2.64 -27.28
C THR A 171 11.15 2.37 -28.27
N ARG A 172 10.23 1.48 -27.90
CA ARG A 172 9.10 1.04 -28.71
C ARG A 172 7.98 2.04 -28.50
N VAL A 173 7.94 3.06 -29.34
CA VAL A 173 6.97 4.15 -29.21
C VAL A 173 5.98 4.11 -30.36
N SER A 174 4.71 4.34 -30.05
CA SER A 174 3.69 4.72 -31.02
C SER A 174 2.90 5.93 -30.52
N TRP A 175 2.19 6.61 -31.42
CA TRP A 175 1.45 7.83 -31.15
C TRP A 175 -0.02 7.66 -31.53
N VAL A 176 -0.91 8.21 -30.71
CA VAL A 176 -2.35 8.22 -30.91
C VAL A 176 -2.89 9.64 -30.78
N ASP A 177 -3.60 10.11 -31.79
CA ASP A 177 -4.33 11.38 -31.80
C ASP A 177 -5.82 11.09 -32.07
N PRO A 178 -6.71 11.32 -31.09
CA PRO A 178 -8.12 10.99 -31.23
C PRO A 178 -8.86 11.95 -32.19
N VAL A 179 -8.25 13.10 -32.53
CA VAL A 179 -8.82 14.15 -33.38
C VAL A 179 -8.28 14.08 -34.80
N ASN A 180 -6.96 14.12 -34.97
CA ASN A 180 -6.32 14.20 -36.29
C ASN A 180 -5.72 12.87 -36.76
N GLY A 181 -5.64 11.87 -35.88
CA GLY A 181 -5.06 10.58 -36.20
C GLY A 181 -5.90 9.76 -37.18
N ALA A 182 -5.27 8.78 -37.81
CA ALA A 182 -5.95 7.78 -38.64
C ALA A 182 -5.30 6.42 -38.43
N ASP A 183 -6.10 5.37 -38.22
CA ASP A 183 -5.55 4.02 -38.00
C ASP A 183 -4.85 3.43 -39.24
N SER A 184 -5.02 4.06 -40.40
CA SER A 184 -4.24 3.80 -41.62
C SER A 184 -2.81 4.37 -41.59
N ASN A 185 -2.49 5.32 -40.69
CA ASN A 185 -1.14 5.84 -40.53
C ASN A 185 -0.22 4.78 -39.90
N ASP A 186 1.10 4.95 -39.91
CA ASP A 186 2.00 3.98 -39.27
C ASP A 186 2.03 4.09 -37.74
N GLY A 187 1.73 5.27 -37.17
CA GLY A 187 1.74 5.52 -35.73
C GLY A 187 3.10 5.80 -35.14
N LEU A 188 4.17 5.94 -35.92
CA LEU A 188 5.55 5.98 -35.40
C LEU A 188 6.02 7.39 -35.03
N THR A 189 5.30 8.43 -35.46
CA THR A 189 5.55 9.83 -35.12
C THR A 189 4.25 10.55 -34.75
N PRO A 190 4.31 11.72 -34.09
CA PRO A 190 3.11 12.53 -33.84
C PRO A 190 2.34 12.88 -35.13
N ASP A 191 3.05 13.25 -36.22
CA ASP A 191 2.43 13.61 -37.50
C ASP A 191 1.76 12.43 -38.22
N SER A 192 2.13 11.21 -37.84
CA SER A 192 1.62 9.95 -38.38
C SER A 192 0.83 9.17 -37.32
N ALA A 193 0.29 9.86 -36.31
CA ALA A 193 -0.40 9.21 -35.21
C ALA A 193 -1.59 8.35 -35.67
N LYS A 194 -1.79 7.23 -34.99
CA LYS A 194 -2.99 6.41 -35.08
C LYS A 194 -4.18 7.16 -34.50
N ARG A 195 -5.40 6.72 -34.80
CA ARG A 195 -6.61 7.34 -34.23
C ARG A 195 -6.98 6.71 -32.89
N THR A 196 -6.82 5.40 -32.78
CA THR A 196 -7.26 4.63 -31.62
C THR A 196 -6.08 4.11 -30.81
N MET A 197 -6.32 3.85 -29.52
CA MET A 197 -5.37 3.14 -28.67
C MET A 197 -4.98 1.77 -29.27
N HIS A 198 -5.94 1.08 -29.92
CA HIS A 198 -5.69 -0.18 -30.63
C HIS A 198 -4.70 0.01 -31.75
N GLY A 199 -4.93 1.06 -32.54
CA GLY A 199 -4.07 1.43 -33.64
C GLY A 199 -2.64 1.60 -33.15
N GLY A 200 -2.43 2.22 -31.98
CA GLY A 200 -1.14 2.32 -31.31
C GLY A 200 -0.52 0.95 -31.01
N LEU A 201 -1.28 0.04 -30.40
CA LEU A 201 -0.80 -1.34 -30.15
C LEU A 201 -0.45 -2.08 -31.45
N VAL A 202 -1.28 -1.95 -32.49
CA VAL A 202 -1.03 -2.52 -33.82
C VAL A 202 0.23 -1.93 -34.47
N ALA A 203 0.47 -0.63 -34.30
CA ALA A 203 1.70 0.02 -34.77
C ALA A 203 2.94 -0.61 -34.15
N LEU A 204 2.94 -0.77 -32.82
CA LEU A 204 4.02 -1.42 -32.08
C LEU A 204 4.23 -2.86 -32.56
N GLN A 205 3.15 -3.65 -32.64
CA GLN A 205 3.18 -5.04 -33.08
C GLN A 205 3.75 -5.20 -34.49
N ASN A 206 3.33 -4.34 -35.43
CA ASN A 206 3.78 -4.39 -36.82
C ASN A 206 5.25 -3.96 -36.98
N GLN A 207 5.68 -2.95 -36.22
CA GLN A 207 7.02 -2.40 -36.32
C GLN A 207 8.07 -3.28 -35.63
N PHE A 208 7.72 -3.86 -34.48
CA PHE A 208 8.68 -4.54 -33.59
C PHE A 208 8.44 -6.04 -33.43
N GLY A 209 7.37 -6.58 -34.00
CA GLY A 209 7.00 -8.00 -33.85
C GLY A 209 6.40 -8.35 -32.48
N GLY A 210 6.20 -7.37 -31.59
CA GLY A 210 5.58 -7.52 -30.27
C GLY A 210 5.40 -6.16 -29.58
N ILE A 211 4.70 -6.17 -28.44
CA ILE A 211 4.38 -4.93 -27.69
C ILE A 211 5.01 -4.87 -26.28
N ASP A 212 5.86 -5.82 -25.93
CA ASP A 212 6.56 -5.85 -24.63
C ASP A 212 7.32 -4.54 -24.39
N GLY A 213 7.05 -3.91 -23.24
CA GLY A 213 7.70 -2.65 -22.83
C GLY A 213 7.39 -1.45 -23.73
N GLY A 214 6.44 -1.57 -24.65
CA GLY A 214 6.08 -0.49 -25.57
C GLY A 214 5.29 0.63 -24.89
N THR A 215 5.46 1.85 -25.39
CA THR A 215 4.72 3.03 -24.97
C THR A 215 3.85 3.54 -26.12
N VAL A 216 2.57 3.72 -25.85
CA VAL A 216 1.60 4.39 -26.71
C VAL A 216 1.37 5.79 -26.13
N TYR A 217 1.93 6.81 -26.77
CA TYR A 217 1.70 8.20 -26.39
C TYR A 217 0.33 8.67 -26.87
N LEU A 218 -0.44 9.21 -25.93
CA LEU A 218 -1.77 9.74 -26.12
C LEU A 218 -1.69 11.27 -26.25
N MET A 219 -1.98 11.78 -27.44
CA MET A 219 -2.08 13.23 -27.66
C MET A 219 -3.32 13.82 -26.97
N ALA A 220 -3.35 15.15 -26.84
CA ALA A 220 -4.43 15.86 -26.17
C ALA A 220 -5.80 15.54 -26.80
N GLY A 221 -6.81 15.32 -25.96
CA GLY A 221 -8.15 14.96 -26.40
C GLY A 221 -8.83 13.93 -25.51
N ILE A 222 -9.96 13.41 -26.00
CA ILE A 222 -10.72 12.35 -25.37
C ILE A 222 -10.51 11.09 -26.19
N HIS A 223 -9.88 10.10 -25.58
CA HIS A 223 -9.66 8.77 -26.13
C HIS A 223 -10.76 7.84 -25.61
N GLU A 224 -11.28 6.99 -26.48
CA GLU A 224 -12.29 5.99 -26.14
C GLU A 224 -11.63 4.64 -25.89
N TRP A 225 -12.20 3.84 -24.98
CA TRP A 225 -11.87 2.42 -24.92
C TRP A 225 -12.36 1.72 -26.19
N GLU A 226 -11.74 0.60 -26.54
CA GLU A 226 -12.04 -0.07 -27.79
C GLU A 226 -13.27 -0.97 -27.73
N SER A 227 -13.94 -1.10 -28.88
CA SER A 227 -14.96 -2.13 -29.08
C SER A 227 -14.35 -3.53 -28.92
N ARG A 228 -15.14 -4.46 -28.37
CA ARG A 228 -14.73 -5.87 -28.18
C ARG A 228 -14.35 -6.62 -29.47
N SER A 229 -14.49 -6.03 -30.65
CA SER A 229 -14.44 -6.73 -31.94
C SER A 229 -13.05 -6.95 -32.56
N GLY A 230 -11.95 -6.44 -31.97
CA GLY A 230 -10.57 -6.64 -32.46
C GLY A 230 -9.84 -7.84 -31.84
N PRO A 231 -8.70 -8.31 -32.40
CA PRO A 231 -7.87 -9.33 -31.76
C PRO A 231 -7.25 -8.80 -30.45
N SER A 232 -6.98 -9.67 -29.48
CA SER A 232 -6.17 -9.31 -28.32
C SER A 232 -4.70 -9.19 -28.73
N ILE A 233 -4.05 -8.10 -28.33
CA ILE A 233 -2.60 -7.89 -28.52
C ILE A 233 -2.03 -7.82 -27.12
N ASN A 234 -1.32 -8.88 -26.73
CA ASN A 234 -0.89 -9.10 -25.37
C ASN A 234 0.64 -9.04 -25.30
N PRO A 235 1.23 -8.27 -24.38
CA PRO A 235 2.63 -8.48 -24.03
C PRO A 235 2.84 -9.87 -23.41
N VAL A 236 4.06 -10.36 -23.47
CA VAL A 236 4.48 -11.65 -22.93
C VAL A 236 5.37 -11.45 -21.69
N HIS A 237 6.21 -10.43 -21.68
CA HIS A 237 7.31 -10.26 -20.72
C HIS A 237 7.25 -8.94 -19.94
N ALA A 238 6.82 -7.85 -20.56
CA ALA A 238 6.84 -6.52 -19.96
C ALA A 238 5.56 -5.74 -20.27
N MET A 239 5.10 -4.93 -19.32
CA MET A 239 3.84 -4.20 -19.47
C MET A 239 3.88 -3.25 -20.68
N VAL A 240 2.76 -3.14 -21.41
CA VAL A 240 2.57 -2.06 -22.38
C VAL A 240 2.03 -0.84 -21.65
N THR A 241 2.52 0.35 -22.00
CA THR A 241 2.16 1.61 -21.34
C THR A 241 1.34 2.51 -22.25
N PHE A 242 0.20 2.99 -21.77
CA PHE A 242 -0.52 4.12 -22.34
C PHE A 242 -0.21 5.35 -21.50
N GLU A 243 0.42 6.36 -22.11
CA GLU A 243 0.93 7.53 -21.39
C GLU A 243 0.53 8.82 -22.10
N ALA A 244 0.20 9.87 -21.37
CA ALA A 244 0.06 11.20 -21.97
C ALA A 244 1.32 11.58 -22.75
N ALA A 245 1.16 12.14 -23.95
CA ALA A 245 2.30 12.57 -24.75
C ALA A 245 3.18 13.58 -23.99
N PRO A 246 4.51 13.63 -24.26
CA PRO A 246 5.42 14.53 -23.57
C PRO A 246 4.95 15.99 -23.57
N GLY A 247 4.95 16.62 -22.40
CA GLY A 247 4.50 18.01 -22.21
C GLY A 247 3.01 18.18 -21.94
N LEU A 248 2.22 17.10 -21.97
CA LEU A 248 0.82 17.10 -21.56
C LEU A 248 0.66 16.74 -20.09
N THR A 249 -0.45 17.19 -19.50
CA THR A 249 -0.88 16.88 -18.14
C THR A 249 -2.06 15.91 -18.15
N PRO A 250 -2.42 15.32 -16.99
CA PRO A 250 -3.62 14.50 -16.89
C PRO A 250 -4.92 15.21 -17.31
N ASP A 251 -4.97 16.55 -17.28
CA ASP A 251 -6.17 17.28 -17.66
C ASP A 251 -6.34 17.44 -19.19
N ASP A 252 -5.22 17.32 -19.94
CA ASP A 252 -5.17 17.43 -21.40
C ASP A 252 -5.57 16.12 -22.11
N VAL A 253 -5.38 14.98 -21.43
CA VAL A 253 -5.61 13.64 -21.99
C VAL A 253 -6.61 12.89 -21.13
N LYS A 254 -7.77 12.60 -21.72
CA LYS A 254 -8.87 11.90 -21.04
C LYS A 254 -9.11 10.56 -21.70
N ILE A 255 -9.36 9.54 -20.89
CA ILE A 255 -9.93 8.27 -21.35
C ILE A 255 -11.35 8.15 -20.81
N ALA A 256 -12.31 8.15 -21.72
CA ALA A 256 -13.75 8.11 -21.43
C ALA A 256 -14.48 7.50 -22.62
N ASP A 257 -15.53 6.71 -22.39
CA ASP A 257 -16.36 6.25 -23.50
C ASP A 257 -17.57 7.15 -23.72
N ASP A 258 -18.21 6.93 -24.85
CA ASP A 258 -19.63 7.19 -24.99
C ASP A 258 -20.40 6.35 -23.94
N PRO A 259 -21.12 6.98 -22.99
CA PRO A 259 -21.86 6.28 -21.94
C PRO A 259 -22.96 5.36 -22.48
N THR A 260 -23.28 5.42 -23.77
CA THR A 260 -24.22 4.51 -24.44
C THR A 260 -23.59 3.17 -24.83
N ILE A 261 -22.27 3.04 -24.80
CA ILE A 261 -21.55 1.83 -25.23
C ILE A 261 -20.98 1.11 -24.00
N SER A 262 -21.71 0.10 -23.53
CA SER A 262 -21.23 -0.75 -22.43
C SER A 262 -20.20 -1.78 -22.92
N GLY A 263 -19.15 -2.01 -22.12
CA GLY A 263 -18.28 -3.18 -22.27
C GLY A 263 -17.05 -2.96 -23.13
N LEU A 264 -16.61 -1.72 -23.31
CA LEU A 264 -15.34 -1.40 -23.94
C LEU A 264 -14.19 -1.74 -22.99
N SER A 265 -13.06 -2.23 -23.53
CA SER A 265 -11.87 -2.53 -22.76
C SER A 265 -10.60 -2.40 -23.60
N LEU A 266 -9.47 -2.27 -22.91
CA LEU A 266 -8.19 -2.63 -23.50
C LEU A 266 -8.16 -4.16 -23.65
N ARG A 267 -7.78 -4.65 -24.83
CA ARG A 267 -7.60 -6.09 -25.08
C ARG A 267 -6.13 -6.49 -24.94
N SER A 268 -5.54 -6.12 -23.80
CA SER A 268 -4.16 -6.41 -23.41
C SER A 268 -4.14 -6.88 -21.95
N ASN A 269 -3.31 -7.86 -21.64
CA ASN A 269 -3.26 -8.50 -20.33
C ASN A 269 -2.29 -7.85 -19.34
N MET A 270 -1.29 -7.06 -19.75
CA MET A 270 -0.41 -6.36 -18.80
C MET A 270 -0.28 -4.90 -19.19
N VAL A 271 -1.03 -4.04 -18.50
CA VAL A 271 -1.25 -2.66 -18.92
C VAL A 271 -0.81 -1.69 -17.84
N THR A 272 0.00 -0.70 -18.23
CA THR A 272 0.20 0.52 -17.45
C THR A 272 -0.60 1.66 -18.09
N ILE A 273 -1.33 2.44 -17.30
CA ILE A 273 -1.94 3.70 -17.73
C ILE A 273 -1.35 4.82 -16.89
N ARG A 274 -0.82 5.84 -17.54
CA ARG A 274 -0.02 6.86 -16.87
C ARG A 274 -0.35 8.29 -17.28
N GLY A 275 -0.47 9.17 -16.30
CA GLY A 275 -0.51 10.61 -16.55
C GLY A 275 -1.78 11.10 -17.25
N VAL A 276 -2.92 10.40 -17.10
CA VAL A 276 -4.19 10.73 -17.78
C VAL A 276 -5.35 10.86 -16.79
N THR A 277 -6.44 11.49 -17.24
CA THR A 277 -7.73 11.47 -16.52
C THR A 277 -8.59 10.32 -17.02
N ILE A 278 -9.10 9.48 -16.12
CA ILE A 278 -9.97 8.34 -16.43
C ILE A 278 -11.36 8.61 -15.87
N ARG A 279 -12.38 8.59 -16.73
CA ARG A 279 -13.79 8.83 -16.33
C ARG A 279 -14.68 7.60 -16.44
N GLN A 280 -14.12 6.46 -16.81
CA GLN A 280 -14.85 5.22 -17.07
C GLN A 280 -14.13 3.99 -16.51
N ARG A 281 -14.87 2.88 -16.44
CA ARG A 281 -14.38 1.64 -15.83
C ARG A 281 -13.38 1.03 -16.76
N ILE A 282 -12.20 0.83 -16.22
CA ILE A 282 -11.21 -0.06 -16.83
C ILE A 282 -11.65 -1.48 -16.48
N SER A 283 -12.45 -2.08 -17.36
CA SER A 283 -12.74 -3.51 -17.30
C SER A 283 -11.71 -4.22 -18.17
N ASP A 284 -11.30 -5.42 -17.78
CA ASP A 284 -10.67 -6.33 -18.74
C ASP A 284 -11.75 -7.13 -19.48
N THR A 285 -11.54 -7.37 -20.77
CA THR A 285 -12.34 -8.34 -21.54
C THR A 285 -11.46 -9.30 -22.34
N THR A 286 -10.17 -9.40 -22.02
CA THR A 286 -9.36 -10.48 -22.59
C THR A 286 -10.01 -11.83 -22.27
N ALA A 287 -9.93 -12.75 -23.23
CA ALA A 287 -10.44 -14.10 -23.01
C ALA A 287 -9.81 -14.64 -21.73
N ALA A 288 -10.60 -15.33 -20.89
CA ALA A 288 -10.24 -15.82 -19.56
C ALA A 288 -8.97 -16.71 -19.46
N SER A 289 -8.23 -16.88 -20.55
CA SER A 289 -7.01 -17.67 -20.68
C SER A 289 -5.72 -16.91 -20.38
N HIS A 290 -5.73 -15.58 -20.25
CA HIS A 290 -4.51 -14.82 -19.94
C HIS A 290 -4.60 -14.19 -18.55
N PRO A 291 -3.56 -14.36 -17.71
CA PRO A 291 -3.50 -13.70 -16.42
C PRO A 291 -3.27 -12.20 -16.66
N THR A 292 -4.03 -11.36 -15.96
CA THR A 292 -4.16 -9.92 -16.27
C THR A 292 -3.68 -9.03 -15.13
N LEU A 293 -2.90 -7.99 -15.45
CA LEU A 293 -2.34 -7.03 -14.51
C LEU A 293 -2.58 -5.60 -14.98
N LEU A 294 -3.03 -4.74 -14.07
CA LEU A 294 -3.19 -3.31 -14.33
C LEU A 294 -2.43 -2.48 -13.30
N TRP A 295 -1.60 -1.59 -13.81
CA TRP A 295 -0.95 -0.53 -13.05
C TRP A 295 -1.44 0.83 -13.53
N ILE A 296 -1.94 1.65 -12.61
CA ILE A 296 -2.35 3.03 -12.89
C ILE A 296 -1.41 3.98 -12.14
N ASP A 297 -0.73 4.84 -12.87
CA ASP A 297 0.35 5.70 -12.36
C ASP A 297 0.08 7.18 -12.65
N ARG A 298 0.04 8.03 -11.61
CA ARG A 298 -0.11 9.49 -11.76
C ARG A 298 -1.36 9.91 -12.56
N CYS A 299 -2.46 9.18 -12.38
CA CYS A 299 -3.73 9.43 -13.05
C CYS A 299 -4.76 10.10 -12.13
N LYS A 300 -5.83 10.64 -12.73
CA LYS A 300 -6.98 11.21 -12.00
C LYS A 300 -8.27 10.45 -12.30
N PHE A 301 -9.11 10.26 -11.28
CA PHE A 301 -10.47 9.71 -11.39
C PHE A 301 -11.50 10.71 -10.82
N PRO A 302 -11.87 11.75 -11.58
CA PRO A 302 -12.90 12.68 -11.16
C PRO A 302 -14.29 12.06 -11.36
N GLY A 303 -15.07 12.02 -10.28
CA GLY A 303 -16.49 11.67 -10.31
C GLY A 303 -17.41 12.87 -10.50
N GLU A 304 -18.69 12.57 -10.64
CA GLU A 304 -19.76 13.54 -10.82
C GLU A 304 -20.40 14.00 -9.51
N GLY A 305 -20.05 13.36 -8.39
CA GLY A 305 -20.65 13.64 -7.10
C GLY A 305 -20.32 12.57 -6.07
N MET A 306 -20.32 12.96 -4.78
CA MET A 306 -20.09 12.05 -3.65
C MET A 306 -21.14 10.94 -3.50
N THR A 307 -22.23 10.94 -4.28
CA THR A 307 -23.22 9.86 -4.34
C THR A 307 -23.04 8.95 -5.55
N THR A 308 -22.19 9.34 -6.50
CA THR A 308 -21.93 8.61 -7.75
C THR A 308 -20.72 7.69 -7.55
N SER A 309 -20.85 6.42 -7.95
CA SER A 309 -19.71 5.50 -7.85
C SER A 309 -18.66 5.84 -8.91
N VAL A 310 -17.37 5.87 -8.56
CA VAL A 310 -16.33 5.83 -9.59
C VAL A 310 -16.42 4.48 -10.27
N PRO A 311 -16.24 4.46 -11.57
CA PRO A 311 -15.98 3.23 -12.25
C PRO A 311 -14.53 2.75 -12.00
N MET A 312 -14.23 2.28 -10.79
CA MET A 312 -12.92 1.69 -10.46
C MET A 312 -12.71 0.33 -11.15
N PRO A 313 -11.46 -0.02 -11.51
CA PRO A 313 -11.14 -1.38 -11.92
C PRO A 313 -11.48 -2.38 -10.80
N ARG A 314 -11.88 -3.60 -11.17
CA ARG A 314 -12.18 -4.65 -10.20
C ARG A 314 -11.11 -5.73 -10.22
N SER A 315 -10.81 -6.28 -9.05
CA SER A 315 -9.82 -7.35 -8.91
C SER A 315 -10.19 -8.60 -9.71
N ALA A 316 -11.49 -8.87 -9.85
CA ALA A 316 -12.01 -9.97 -10.66
C ALA A 316 -11.66 -9.86 -12.16
N ASP A 317 -11.38 -8.65 -12.65
CA ASP A 317 -10.97 -8.42 -14.04
C ASP A 317 -9.43 -8.49 -14.19
N TRP A 318 -8.67 -8.32 -13.11
CA TRP A 318 -7.21 -8.12 -13.11
C TRP A 318 -6.53 -9.10 -12.15
N GLN A 319 -6.44 -10.36 -12.59
CA GLN A 319 -6.14 -11.51 -11.74
C GLN A 319 -4.73 -11.52 -11.13
N LEU A 320 -3.73 -10.99 -11.84
CA LEU A 320 -2.35 -10.83 -11.33
C LEU A 320 -2.21 -9.62 -10.40
N GLY A 321 -3.22 -8.76 -10.33
CA GLY A 321 -3.30 -7.68 -9.37
C GLY A 321 -3.62 -6.32 -9.97
N LEU A 322 -4.07 -5.45 -9.07
CA LEU A 322 -4.32 -4.03 -9.30
C LEU A 322 -3.34 -3.19 -8.48
N TYR A 323 -2.64 -2.29 -9.15
CA TYR A 323 -1.64 -1.40 -8.55
C TYR A 323 -1.96 0.05 -8.90
N MET A 324 -1.89 0.94 -7.90
CA MET A 324 -2.08 2.38 -8.09
C MET A 324 -0.95 3.16 -7.42
N THR A 325 -0.30 4.05 -8.16
CA THR A 325 0.77 4.91 -7.64
C THR A 325 0.51 6.36 -8.01
N GLY A 326 0.52 7.28 -7.05
CA GLY A 326 0.31 8.72 -7.31
C GLY A 326 -1.06 9.06 -7.90
N VAL A 327 -2.09 8.26 -7.61
CA VAL A 327 -3.44 8.41 -8.20
C VAL A 327 -4.30 9.32 -7.33
N GLU A 328 -4.99 10.27 -7.96
CA GLU A 328 -6.04 11.08 -7.31
C GLU A 328 -7.42 10.55 -7.68
N VAL A 329 -8.27 10.35 -6.69
CA VAL A 329 -9.68 10.00 -6.84
C VAL A 329 -10.52 11.04 -6.14
N SER A 330 -11.44 11.69 -6.85
CA SER A 330 -12.16 12.82 -6.28
C SER A 330 -13.63 12.95 -6.66
N ASN A 331 -14.44 13.48 -5.74
CA ASN A 331 -15.87 13.78 -5.90
C ASN A 331 -16.73 12.55 -6.19
N VAL A 332 -16.62 11.52 -5.33
CA VAL A 332 -17.14 10.18 -5.59
C VAL A 332 -17.70 9.50 -4.36
N ARG A 333 -18.52 8.48 -4.56
CA ARG A 333 -19.04 7.66 -3.46
C ARG A 333 -17.93 6.85 -2.79
N ASN A 334 -17.20 6.05 -3.56
CA ASN A 334 -16.11 5.21 -3.07
C ASN A 334 -14.85 5.51 -3.86
N ALA A 335 -13.71 5.63 -3.17
CA ALA A 335 -12.42 5.82 -3.84
C ALA A 335 -11.75 4.49 -4.18
N PHE A 336 -10.70 4.10 -3.43
CA PHE A 336 -9.90 2.91 -3.68
C PHE A 336 -10.62 1.67 -3.13
N LYS A 337 -11.54 1.13 -3.93
CA LYS A 337 -12.39 0.01 -3.56
C LYS A 337 -12.06 -1.24 -4.35
N ASP A 338 -11.97 -2.37 -3.65
CA ASP A 338 -11.61 -3.72 -4.12
C ASP A 338 -10.18 -4.12 -3.69
N ARG A 339 -9.77 -5.34 -4.04
CA ARG A 339 -8.54 -6.02 -3.61
C ARG A 339 -7.27 -5.48 -4.29
N PHE A 340 -7.05 -4.17 -4.23
CA PHE A 340 -5.80 -3.56 -4.69
C PHE A 340 -4.61 -4.15 -3.93
N ARG A 341 -3.58 -4.57 -4.67
CA ARG A 341 -2.34 -5.12 -4.13
C ARG A 341 -1.51 -4.02 -3.46
N LEU A 342 -1.50 -2.85 -4.10
CA LEU A 342 -0.76 -1.67 -3.67
C LEU A 342 -1.51 -0.39 -4.09
N VAL A 343 -1.68 0.52 -3.13
CA VAL A 343 -1.97 1.93 -3.37
C VAL A 343 -0.88 2.74 -2.66
N ARG A 344 0.00 3.38 -3.43
CA ARG A 344 1.06 4.25 -2.91
C ARG A 344 0.83 5.70 -3.37
N HIS A 345 0.99 6.68 -2.49
CA HIS A 345 0.74 8.09 -2.82
C HIS A 345 -0.67 8.32 -3.40
N GLY A 346 -1.66 7.57 -2.90
CA GLY A 346 -3.05 7.71 -3.31
C GLY A 346 -3.70 8.88 -2.61
N VAL A 347 -4.47 9.69 -3.33
CA VAL A 347 -5.24 10.81 -2.78
C VAL A 347 -6.73 10.54 -2.98
N ALA A 348 -7.48 10.40 -1.89
CA ALA A 348 -8.94 10.28 -1.91
C ALA A 348 -9.57 11.58 -1.38
N ARG A 349 -10.34 12.27 -2.22
CA ARG A 349 -10.81 13.62 -1.90
C ARG A 349 -12.29 13.80 -2.20
N ASP A 350 -13.05 14.44 -1.30
CA ASP A 350 -14.49 14.62 -1.48
C ASP A 350 -15.19 13.26 -1.69
N ILE A 351 -15.13 12.42 -0.65
CA ILE A 351 -15.60 11.02 -0.66
C ILE A 351 -16.89 10.88 0.16
N GLY A 352 -17.90 10.22 -0.40
CA GLY A 352 -19.23 10.12 0.22
C GLY A 352 -19.51 8.88 1.07
N GLU A 353 -18.79 7.79 0.83
CA GLU A 353 -18.85 6.51 1.54
C GLU A 353 -17.42 6.08 1.86
N ASP A 354 -16.83 5.05 1.26
CA ASP A 354 -15.54 4.52 1.72
C ASP A 354 -14.33 5.03 0.94
N ALA A 355 -13.23 5.36 1.64
CA ALA A 355 -11.99 5.81 0.98
C ALA A 355 -11.11 4.63 0.53
N PHE A 356 -10.80 3.69 1.41
CA PHE A 356 -10.03 2.48 1.11
C PHE A 356 -10.83 1.23 1.54
N VAL A 357 -11.24 0.38 0.58
CA VAL A 357 -12.01 -0.84 0.87
C VAL A 357 -11.28 -2.06 0.34
N ASN A 358 -10.91 -2.98 1.24
CA ASN A 358 -10.19 -4.21 0.92
C ASN A 358 -8.84 -4.00 0.23
N VAL A 359 -8.22 -2.82 0.39
CA VAL A 359 -6.88 -2.55 -0.11
C VAL A 359 -5.86 -3.22 0.79
N PHE A 360 -5.01 -4.05 0.19
CA PHE A 360 -4.08 -4.87 0.95
C PHE A 360 -2.84 -4.12 1.44
N CYS A 361 -2.35 -3.14 0.67
CA CYS A 361 -1.21 -2.32 1.02
C CYS A 361 -1.51 -0.86 0.65
N VAL A 362 -1.61 0.01 1.65
CA VAL A 362 -1.77 1.47 1.50
C VAL A 362 -0.50 2.12 2.06
N ILE A 363 0.20 2.89 1.24
CA ILE A 363 1.47 3.55 1.61
C ILE A 363 1.36 5.05 1.30
N ASP A 364 1.75 5.89 2.25
CA ASP A 364 1.94 7.34 2.11
C ASP A 364 0.79 8.02 1.36
N SER A 365 -0.44 7.69 1.76
CA SER A 365 -1.67 8.08 1.08
C SER A 365 -2.49 9.06 1.92
N SER A 366 -3.38 9.81 1.30
CA SER A 366 -4.21 10.81 1.98
C SER A 366 -5.71 10.70 1.69
N VAL A 367 -6.51 11.10 2.68
CA VAL A 367 -7.96 11.27 2.60
C VAL A 367 -8.32 12.66 3.08
N GLU A 368 -9.11 13.39 2.29
CA GLU A 368 -9.56 14.73 2.63
C GLU A 368 -11.05 14.91 2.36
N ARG A 369 -11.73 15.65 3.24
CA ARG A 369 -13.11 16.10 3.05
C ARG A 369 -14.08 14.95 2.79
N MET A 370 -13.98 13.92 3.61
CA MET A 370 -14.85 12.75 3.54
C MET A 370 -16.12 13.05 4.35
N THR A 371 -17.30 12.81 3.79
CA THR A 371 -18.57 13.20 4.43
C THR A 371 -19.69 12.23 4.15
N PHE A 372 -20.72 12.26 4.98
CA PHE A 372 -21.97 11.55 4.74
C PHE A 372 -22.73 12.16 3.56
N ALA A 373 -22.45 11.67 2.35
CA ALA A 373 -23.18 12.12 1.17
C ALA A 373 -24.64 11.60 1.14
N HIS A 374 -24.93 10.51 1.85
CA HIS A 374 -26.27 9.92 1.95
C HIS A 374 -26.48 9.23 3.30
N ALA A 375 -27.73 9.21 3.80
CA ALA A 375 -28.06 8.65 5.12
C ALA A 375 -27.86 7.13 5.24
N SER A 376 -27.80 6.42 4.12
CA SER A 376 -27.56 4.97 4.07
C SER A 376 -26.10 4.60 3.88
N TYR A 377 -25.20 5.57 3.72
CA TYR A 377 -23.77 5.31 3.53
C TYR A 377 -23.09 5.17 4.88
N HIS A 378 -22.10 4.28 4.91
CA HIS A 378 -21.22 4.07 6.05
C HIS A 378 -19.85 4.57 5.63
N PRO A 379 -19.51 5.85 5.86
CA PRO A 379 -18.22 6.34 5.45
C PRO A 379 -17.13 5.78 6.35
N ASP A 380 -16.26 4.91 5.84
CA ASP A 380 -15.09 4.36 6.51
C ASP A 380 -13.79 4.82 5.82
N VAL A 381 -12.81 5.35 6.57
CA VAL A 381 -11.51 5.73 6.00
C VAL A 381 -10.80 4.49 5.46
N VAL A 382 -10.73 3.42 6.26
CA VAL A 382 -10.23 2.12 5.85
C VAL A 382 -11.23 1.04 6.26
N GLN A 383 -11.62 0.19 5.32
CA GLN A 383 -12.65 -0.82 5.52
C GLN A 383 -12.22 -2.19 5.02
N TYR A 384 -12.47 -3.23 5.82
CA TYR A 384 -12.16 -4.62 5.49
C TYR A 384 -13.37 -5.56 5.62
N PHE A 385 -13.72 -6.20 4.50
CA PHE A 385 -14.74 -7.25 4.35
C PHE A 385 -14.14 -8.56 3.84
N GLY A 386 -14.69 -9.69 4.29
CA GLY A 386 -14.13 -11.02 4.06
C GLY A 386 -12.82 -11.30 4.82
N PRO A 387 -12.21 -12.49 4.63
CA PRO A 387 -10.94 -12.84 5.26
C PRO A 387 -9.81 -12.01 4.67
N HIS A 388 -8.85 -11.64 5.51
CA HIS A 388 -7.64 -10.92 5.11
C HIS A 388 -6.42 -11.51 5.83
N ASP A 389 -5.29 -11.55 5.13
CA ASP A 389 -3.98 -11.83 5.70
C ASP A 389 -2.99 -10.78 5.16
N ASN A 390 -2.06 -10.38 6.02
CA ASN A 390 -0.90 -9.58 5.65
C ASN A 390 -1.27 -8.19 5.11
N THR A 391 -2.11 -7.42 5.80
CA THR A 391 -2.51 -6.07 5.35
C THR A 391 -1.61 -4.99 5.95
N ILE A 392 -1.21 -4.00 5.16
CA ILE A 392 -0.41 -2.86 5.61
C ILE A 392 -1.14 -1.56 5.29
N VAL A 393 -1.26 -0.69 6.28
CA VAL A 393 -1.58 0.73 6.13
C VAL A 393 -0.45 1.52 6.79
N TYR A 394 0.35 2.19 5.97
CA TYR A 394 1.56 2.87 6.37
C TYR A 394 1.53 4.31 5.84
N GLY A 395 1.80 5.31 6.69
CA GLY A 395 1.89 6.70 6.23
C GLY A 395 0.54 7.33 5.83
N LEU A 396 -0.58 6.84 6.38
CA LEU A 396 -1.91 7.34 5.99
C LEU A 396 -2.28 8.62 6.75
N ILE A 397 -2.69 9.65 6.02
CA ILE A 397 -3.23 10.90 6.57
C ILE A 397 -4.70 11.06 6.17
N ALA A 398 -5.62 11.08 7.13
CA ALA A 398 -7.02 11.40 6.88
C ALA A 398 -7.44 12.62 7.71
N THR A 399 -7.75 13.72 7.03
CA THR A 399 -8.18 14.98 7.65
C THR A 399 -9.53 15.41 7.12
N ASP A 400 -10.25 16.19 7.93
CA ASP A 400 -11.66 16.54 7.67
C ASP A 400 -12.50 15.30 7.28
N ALA A 401 -12.28 14.21 8.01
CA ALA A 401 -12.92 12.93 7.73
C ALA A 401 -14.14 12.75 8.63
N ARG A 402 -15.34 13.15 8.17
CA ARG A 402 -16.60 12.86 8.86
C ARG A 402 -17.02 11.40 8.60
N ALA A 403 -16.17 10.49 9.08
CA ALA A 403 -16.20 9.07 8.81
C ALA A 403 -15.91 8.24 10.07
N GLN A 404 -16.18 6.95 9.98
CA GLN A 404 -15.58 5.94 10.82
C GLN A 404 -14.11 5.84 10.40
N THR A 405 -13.24 5.49 11.34
CA THR A 405 -11.81 5.44 11.06
C THR A 405 -11.45 4.14 10.33
N ILE A 406 -10.90 3.17 11.05
CA ILE A 406 -10.67 1.82 10.55
C ILE A 406 -11.86 0.97 10.97
N PHE A 407 -12.42 0.24 10.02
CA PHE A 407 -13.54 -0.65 10.22
C PHE A 407 -13.25 -2.03 9.65
N SER A 408 -13.21 -3.02 10.53
CA SER A 408 -13.05 -4.41 10.16
C SER A 408 -14.28 -5.19 10.61
N ARG A 409 -15.03 -5.77 9.67
CA ARG A 409 -16.28 -6.49 9.95
C ARG A 409 -16.43 -7.73 9.08
N GLY A 410 -16.78 -8.85 9.70
CA GLY A 410 -17.26 -10.08 9.08
C GLY A 410 -17.05 -11.26 10.00
N SER A 411 -17.47 -12.46 9.59
CA SER A 411 -17.32 -13.67 10.42
C SER A 411 -15.96 -14.36 10.24
N GLU A 412 -15.17 -13.91 9.27
CA GLU A 412 -13.88 -14.52 8.92
C GLU A 412 -12.71 -13.85 9.66
N ARG A 413 -11.54 -14.53 9.67
CA ARG A 413 -10.33 -14.02 10.32
C ARG A 413 -9.65 -12.91 9.53
N HIS A 414 -9.03 -11.97 10.26
CA HIS A 414 -8.12 -10.98 9.70
C HIS A 414 -6.79 -11.03 10.45
N ASP A 415 -5.83 -11.77 9.90
CA ASP A 415 -4.53 -11.98 10.54
C ASP A 415 -3.46 -11.07 9.94
N ASN A 416 -2.41 -10.79 10.72
CA ASN A 416 -1.21 -10.08 10.27
C ASN A 416 -1.56 -8.72 9.65
N ALA A 417 -2.10 -7.80 10.46
CA ALA A 417 -2.49 -6.46 10.03
C ALA A 417 -1.64 -5.38 10.72
N ALA A 418 -1.03 -4.48 9.95
CA ALA A 418 -0.22 -3.38 10.46
C ALA A 418 -0.80 -2.03 10.06
N PHE A 419 -1.00 -1.17 11.05
CA PHE A 419 -1.31 0.25 10.93
C PHE A 419 -0.14 1.01 11.56
N VAL A 420 0.67 1.67 10.74
CA VAL A 420 1.91 2.31 11.18
C VAL A 420 1.97 3.73 10.65
N ASN A 421 2.29 4.70 11.50
CA ASN A 421 2.28 6.12 11.13
C ASN A 421 0.94 6.46 10.45
N VAL A 422 -0.16 6.38 11.22
CA VAL A 422 -1.51 6.64 10.69
C VAL A 422 -2.15 7.77 11.46
N LEU A 423 -2.54 8.82 10.77
CA LEU A 423 -3.33 9.92 11.31
C LEU A 423 -4.75 9.86 10.77
N ILE A 424 -5.73 9.88 11.67
CA ILE A 424 -7.13 10.09 11.33
C ILE A 424 -7.74 11.13 12.27
N GLU A 425 -8.02 12.30 11.70
CA GLU A 425 -8.77 13.38 12.33
C GLU A 425 -10.22 13.34 11.87
N ARG A 426 -11.11 12.95 12.79
CA ARG A 426 -12.54 12.98 12.53
C ARG A 426 -13.13 14.35 12.82
N THR A 427 -13.87 14.90 11.87
CA THR A 427 -14.69 16.10 12.05
C THR A 427 -16.17 15.77 12.24
N GLY A 428 -16.90 16.67 12.91
CA GLY A 428 -18.36 16.63 13.05
C GLY A 428 -18.92 15.69 14.14
N GLU A 429 -20.12 16.03 14.61
CA GLU A 429 -20.84 15.26 15.62
C GLU A 429 -21.39 13.93 15.06
N GLY A 430 -21.49 12.90 15.92
CA GLY A 430 -22.10 11.61 15.58
C GLY A 430 -21.43 10.39 16.22
N VAL A 431 -22.10 9.24 16.10
CA VAL A 431 -21.70 7.95 16.71
C VAL A 431 -20.81 7.08 15.80
N LEU A 432 -20.17 7.64 14.79
CA LEU A 432 -19.24 6.87 13.97
C LEU A 432 -18.01 6.51 14.78
N LEU A 433 -17.82 5.20 15.02
CA LEU A 433 -16.68 4.66 15.75
C LEU A 433 -15.81 3.86 14.80
N GLY A 434 -14.50 3.98 14.96
CA GLY A 434 -13.59 2.95 14.46
C GLY A 434 -13.86 1.65 15.19
N GLN A 435 -13.89 0.53 14.48
CA GLN A 435 -14.27 -0.75 15.07
C GLN A 435 -13.46 -1.89 14.47
N TRP A 436 -12.88 -2.71 15.34
CA TRP A 436 -12.32 -4.00 14.99
C TRP A 436 -13.28 -5.09 15.48
N ILE A 437 -13.96 -5.77 14.57
CA ILE A 437 -15.03 -6.74 14.86
C ILE A 437 -14.70 -8.07 14.17
N ARG A 438 -13.44 -8.51 14.28
CA ARG A 438 -12.97 -9.77 13.70
C ARG A 438 -12.09 -10.52 14.68
N GLU A 439 -12.16 -11.84 14.56
CA GLU A 439 -11.12 -12.70 15.13
C GLU A 439 -9.83 -12.44 14.35
N SER A 440 -8.75 -12.25 15.09
CA SER A 440 -7.48 -11.85 14.50
C SER A 440 -6.33 -12.43 15.29
N ASN A 441 -5.26 -12.76 14.59
CA ASN A 441 -3.94 -12.99 15.16
C ASN A 441 -2.97 -11.96 14.58
N HIS A 442 -2.24 -11.26 15.43
CA HIS A 442 -1.21 -10.29 15.07
C HIS A 442 -1.77 -9.04 14.39
N VAL A 443 -2.20 -8.08 15.23
CA VAL A 443 -2.68 -6.77 14.79
C VAL A 443 -1.83 -5.70 15.46
N LEU A 444 -1.23 -4.83 14.68
CA LEU A 444 -0.30 -3.79 15.13
C LEU A 444 -0.87 -2.40 14.82
N PHE A 445 -0.97 -1.56 15.86
CA PHE A 445 -1.13 -0.12 15.77
C PHE A 445 0.12 0.51 16.37
N SER A 446 0.97 1.12 15.53
CA SER A 446 2.22 1.74 15.96
C SER A 446 2.26 3.16 15.46
N HIS A 447 2.41 4.14 16.36
CA HIS A 447 2.41 5.55 15.97
C HIS A 447 1.12 5.93 15.23
N CYS A 448 -0.02 5.58 15.79
CA CYS A 448 -1.32 5.95 15.26
C CYS A 448 -1.93 7.11 16.06
N THR A 449 -2.55 8.06 15.38
CA THR A 449 -3.30 9.17 15.98
C THR A 449 -4.74 9.11 15.51
N HIS A 450 -5.67 8.78 16.40
CA HIS A 450 -7.11 8.78 16.13
C HIS A 450 -7.81 9.78 17.03
N VAL A 451 -8.24 10.91 16.48
CA VAL A 451 -8.82 12.02 17.25
C VAL A 451 -10.24 12.34 16.77
N GLY A 452 -11.07 12.88 17.67
CA GLY A 452 -12.48 13.17 17.37
C GLY A 452 -13.38 11.93 17.27
N THR A 453 -12.87 10.74 17.56
CA THR A 453 -13.58 9.47 17.39
C THR A 453 -13.08 8.38 18.34
N ARG A 454 -13.96 7.49 18.78
CA ARG A 454 -13.55 6.37 19.64
C ARG A 454 -13.21 5.17 18.77
N PHE A 455 -12.23 4.38 19.20
CA PHE A 455 -11.86 3.13 18.56
C PHE A 455 -12.27 1.95 19.42
N TRP A 456 -13.00 0.98 18.87
CA TRP A 456 -13.55 -0.13 19.61
C TRP A 456 -13.00 -1.47 19.12
N PHE A 457 -12.21 -2.13 19.97
CA PHE A 457 -11.93 -3.57 19.81
C PHE A 457 -13.11 -4.36 20.39
N ARG A 458 -13.94 -4.93 19.51
CA ARG A 458 -15.13 -5.66 19.91
C ARG A 458 -14.80 -7.13 20.13
N PRO A 459 -14.85 -7.63 21.38
CA PRO A 459 -14.60 -9.04 21.67
C PRO A 459 -15.76 -9.93 21.21
N THR A 460 -16.93 -9.36 20.92
CA THR A 460 -18.10 -10.07 20.40
C THR A 460 -18.67 -9.33 19.19
N ASP A 461 -19.01 -10.07 18.14
CA ASP A 461 -19.71 -9.51 17.00
C ASP A 461 -21.18 -9.16 17.33
N PRO A 462 -21.93 -8.48 16.43
CA PRO A 462 -23.33 -8.13 16.67
C PRO A 462 -24.27 -9.32 16.87
N ASN A 463 -23.84 -10.54 16.56
CA ASN A 463 -24.58 -11.78 16.80
C ASN A 463 -24.19 -12.43 18.14
N GLY A 464 -23.33 -11.80 18.93
CA GLY A 464 -22.84 -12.31 20.21
C GLY A 464 -21.78 -13.38 20.10
N GLN A 465 -21.19 -13.63 18.91
CA GLN A 465 -20.09 -14.57 18.77
C GLN A 465 -18.79 -13.93 19.23
N GLU A 466 -18.00 -14.64 20.04
CA GLU A 466 -16.68 -14.18 20.46
C GLU A 466 -15.71 -14.08 19.26
N ARG A 467 -14.94 -13.00 19.23
CA ARG A 467 -13.98 -12.61 18.19
C ARG A 467 -12.69 -12.14 18.86
N PRO A 468 -11.89 -13.06 19.42
CA PRO A 468 -10.68 -12.69 20.14
C PRO A 468 -9.64 -12.09 19.18
N VAL A 469 -8.90 -11.10 19.67
CA VAL A 469 -7.71 -10.60 18.99
C VAL A 469 -6.51 -11.09 19.79
N ARG A 470 -5.68 -11.95 19.20
CA ARG A 470 -4.43 -12.43 19.80
C ARG A 470 -3.25 -11.65 19.25
N ASN A 471 -2.18 -11.50 20.02
CA ASN A 471 -0.99 -10.76 19.60
C ASN A 471 -1.33 -9.33 19.13
N LEU A 472 -2.25 -8.65 19.84
CA LEU A 472 -2.58 -7.24 19.60
C LEU A 472 -1.49 -6.35 20.17
N VAL A 473 -0.96 -5.43 19.39
CA VAL A 473 -0.07 -4.38 19.89
C VAL A 473 -0.63 -3.01 19.54
N VAL A 474 -0.74 -2.17 20.55
CA VAL A 474 -1.00 -0.73 20.40
C VAL A 474 0.11 0.00 21.13
N ARG A 475 0.99 0.66 20.38
CA ARG A 475 2.13 1.37 20.97
C ARG A 475 2.35 2.75 20.41
N ASN A 476 2.95 3.60 21.23
CA ASN A 476 3.35 4.95 20.85
C ASN A 476 2.23 5.71 20.14
N SER A 477 0.98 5.57 20.59
CA SER A 477 -0.19 6.05 19.84
C SER A 477 -1.06 7.01 20.66
N VAL A 478 -1.78 7.89 19.97
CA VAL A 478 -2.76 8.83 20.53
C VAL A 478 -4.15 8.41 20.11
N PHE A 479 -5.04 8.20 21.08
CA PHE A 479 -6.45 7.92 20.81
C PHE A 479 -7.34 8.89 21.57
N GLN A 480 -8.45 9.31 20.95
CA GLN A 480 -9.52 9.99 21.68
C GLN A 480 -9.98 9.11 22.84
N GLU A 481 -10.28 7.84 22.56
CA GLU A 481 -10.66 6.82 23.52
C GLU A 481 -10.53 5.45 22.83
N ILE A 482 -10.00 4.46 23.55
CA ILE A 482 -10.14 3.06 23.17
C ILE A 482 -11.24 2.43 24.03
N LEU A 483 -12.20 1.80 23.37
CA LEU A 483 -13.22 0.97 23.99
C LEU A 483 -12.75 -0.48 23.88
N TYR A 484 -12.67 -1.14 25.03
CA TYR A 484 -12.20 -2.52 25.12
C TYR A 484 -13.15 -3.32 26.03
N SER A 485 -13.96 -4.16 25.40
CA SER A 485 -15.04 -4.98 26.00
C SER A 485 -16.12 -4.23 26.81
N ASP A 486 -17.38 -4.68 26.70
CA ASP A 486 -18.44 -4.27 27.63
C ASP A 486 -18.41 -5.07 28.95
N SER A 487 -17.62 -6.15 28.99
CA SER A 487 -17.57 -7.12 30.10
C SER A 487 -16.49 -6.84 31.15
N GLY A 488 -15.62 -5.84 30.94
CA GLY A 488 -14.52 -5.52 31.85
C GLY A 488 -13.40 -6.58 31.85
N LEU A 489 -13.37 -7.45 30.84
CA LEU A 489 -12.25 -8.34 30.60
C LEU A 489 -11.08 -7.48 30.09
N TYR A 490 -10.04 -7.41 30.91
CA TYR A 490 -8.79 -6.74 30.55
C TYR A 490 -8.15 -7.40 29.32
N PRO A 491 -7.28 -6.69 28.60
CA PRO A 491 -6.49 -7.25 27.51
C PRO A 491 -5.89 -8.61 27.89
N ASP A 492 -5.96 -9.56 26.96
CA ASP A 492 -5.30 -10.87 27.10
C ASP A 492 -3.79 -10.64 27.37
N PRO A 493 -3.11 -11.49 28.17
CA PRO A 493 -1.68 -11.33 28.44
C PRO A 493 -0.78 -11.26 27.20
N SER A 494 -1.25 -11.76 26.04
CA SER A 494 -0.57 -11.65 24.75
C SER A 494 -0.73 -10.27 24.07
N GLU A 495 -1.55 -9.39 24.63
CA GLU A 495 -1.78 -8.04 24.12
C GLU A 495 -0.88 -7.01 24.79
N VAL A 496 -0.24 -6.18 23.98
CA VAL A 496 0.73 -5.18 24.43
C VAL A 496 0.18 -3.79 24.17
N PHE A 497 -0.12 -3.08 25.24
CA PHE A 497 -0.39 -1.64 25.21
C PHE A 497 0.80 -0.92 25.85
N TYR A 498 1.49 -0.06 25.11
CA TYR A 498 2.71 0.57 25.60
C TYR A 498 2.86 2.02 25.11
N ASN A 499 3.15 2.93 26.03
CA ASN A 499 3.46 4.33 25.73
C ASN A 499 2.36 5.05 24.90
N ASN A 500 1.09 4.80 25.24
CA ASN A 500 -0.04 5.44 24.57
C ASN A 500 -0.54 6.68 25.34
N HIS A 501 -1.27 7.55 24.64
CA HIS A 501 -2.02 8.65 25.23
C HIS A 501 -3.50 8.57 24.87
N TYR A 502 -4.35 8.79 25.87
CA TYR A 502 -5.80 8.74 25.76
C TYR A 502 -6.41 10.10 26.12
N ILE A 503 -6.98 10.81 25.14
CA ILE A 503 -7.57 12.14 25.40
C ILE A 503 -8.71 12.02 26.42
N THR A 504 -9.53 10.98 26.27
CA THR A 504 -10.67 10.64 27.13
C THR A 504 -10.74 9.12 27.38
N GLY A 505 -11.55 8.73 28.37
CA GLY A 505 -11.78 7.32 28.67
C GLY A 505 -10.69 6.66 29.53
N ASN A 506 -10.66 5.33 29.47
CA ASN A 506 -9.73 4.51 30.26
C ASN A 506 -8.33 4.49 29.65
N ARG A 507 -7.32 4.37 30.51
CA ARG A 507 -5.94 4.08 30.11
C ARG A 507 -5.73 2.58 29.99
N TYR A 508 -5.02 2.16 28.95
CA TYR A 508 -4.60 0.78 28.78
C TYR A 508 -3.07 0.71 28.71
N GLY A 509 -2.51 -0.33 29.30
CA GLY A 509 -1.09 -0.64 29.17
C GLY A 509 -0.12 0.18 30.03
N ALA A 510 1.15 -0.17 29.89
CA ALA A 510 2.27 0.47 30.58
C ALA A 510 2.63 1.83 29.96
N SER A 511 3.20 2.72 30.77
CA SER A 511 3.64 4.06 30.34
C SER A 511 2.53 4.93 29.69
N SER A 512 1.26 4.62 29.97
CA SER A 512 0.12 5.34 29.38
C SER A 512 -0.23 6.63 30.14
N THR A 513 -0.63 7.66 29.41
CA THR A 513 -1.18 8.92 29.97
C THR A 513 -2.60 9.18 29.50
N SER A 514 -3.28 10.11 30.16
CA SER A 514 -4.62 10.51 29.77
C SER A 514 -4.94 11.95 30.13
N GLY A 515 -5.94 12.51 29.46
CA GLY A 515 -6.48 13.85 29.71
C GLY A 515 -5.89 14.92 28.80
N GLY A 516 -6.47 16.11 28.86
CA GLY A 516 -6.24 17.19 27.90
C GLY A 516 -7.37 17.27 26.88
N SER A 517 -7.30 18.26 26.01
CA SER A 517 -8.07 18.34 24.77
C SER A 517 -7.13 18.27 23.58
N TYR A 518 -7.67 17.89 22.42
CA TYR A 518 -6.93 17.86 21.17
C TYR A 518 -6.11 19.14 20.92
N ASN A 519 -6.74 20.31 21.08
CA ASN A 519 -6.12 21.62 20.89
C ASN A 519 -5.05 21.98 21.94
N THR A 520 -5.02 21.28 23.07
CA THR A 520 -3.99 21.47 24.12
C THR A 520 -2.87 20.44 24.03
N ILE A 521 -3.07 19.40 23.23
CA ILE A 521 -2.09 18.33 23.01
C ILE A 521 -1.25 18.69 21.78
N PHE A 522 -1.89 19.18 20.72
CA PHE A 522 -1.22 19.52 19.46
C PHE A 522 -1.19 21.02 19.21
N ALA A 523 0.00 21.55 18.85
CA ALA A 523 0.21 22.98 18.57
C ALA A 523 -0.32 23.41 17.20
N ASN A 524 -0.46 22.47 16.25
CA ASN A 524 -0.96 22.70 14.90
C ASN A 524 -1.64 21.43 14.38
N THR A 525 -2.85 21.55 13.85
CA THR A 525 -3.63 20.45 13.25
C THR A 525 -2.99 19.89 11.99
N ASP A 526 -2.09 20.62 11.34
CA ASP A 526 -1.47 20.14 10.10
C ASP A 526 -0.17 19.37 10.36
N ARG A 527 0.34 19.45 11.60
CA ARG A 527 1.66 18.92 11.96
C ARG A 527 1.67 18.05 13.22
N PHE A 528 0.54 17.98 13.94
CA PHE A 528 0.31 17.18 15.15
C PHE A 528 1.51 17.15 16.11
N ASN A 529 2.13 18.32 16.27
CA ASN A 529 3.26 18.51 17.16
C ASN A 529 2.78 18.61 18.60
N PRO A 530 3.33 17.82 19.55
CA PRO A 530 3.15 18.09 20.96
C PRO A 530 3.41 19.56 21.26
N PHE A 531 2.50 20.22 21.96
CA PHE A 531 2.77 21.56 22.49
C PHE A 531 3.98 21.49 23.43
N ALA A 532 4.95 22.41 23.28
CA ALA A 532 6.09 22.49 24.21
C ALA A 532 5.58 22.77 25.64
N GLY A 533 5.91 21.90 26.60
CA GLY A 533 5.35 21.87 27.96
C GLY A 533 4.01 21.15 28.10
N GLY A 534 3.47 20.57 27.02
CA GLY A 534 2.26 19.76 27.02
C GLY A 534 2.46 18.36 27.59
N VAL A 535 1.36 17.61 27.78
CA VAL A 535 1.38 16.25 28.37
C VAL A 535 2.13 15.22 27.53
N LEU A 536 2.39 15.51 26.25
CA LEU A 536 3.18 14.67 25.34
C LEU A 536 4.62 15.16 25.16
N ASP A 537 4.99 16.31 25.73
CA ASP A 537 6.33 16.88 25.58
C ASP A 537 7.40 15.99 26.22
N GLY A 538 8.48 15.71 25.49
CA GLY A 538 9.61 14.88 25.94
C GLY A 538 9.29 13.41 26.24
N ARG A 539 8.13 12.88 25.81
CA ARG A 539 7.66 11.53 26.20
C ARG A 539 8.15 10.37 25.33
N VAL A 540 9.17 10.54 24.49
CA VAL A 540 9.74 9.42 23.71
C VAL A 540 11.24 9.40 23.78
N ALA A 541 11.81 8.43 24.50
CA ALA A 541 13.26 8.23 24.56
C ALA A 541 13.81 7.29 23.47
N PHE A 542 12.95 6.67 22.65
CA PHE A 542 13.32 5.59 21.73
C PHE A 542 12.52 5.68 20.42
N PRO A 543 13.15 5.92 19.26
CA PRO A 543 12.45 5.89 17.98
C PRO A 543 12.32 4.45 17.48
N ASP A 544 11.23 3.77 17.85
CA ASP A 544 10.80 2.53 17.16
C ASP A 544 10.29 2.85 15.73
N ALA A 545 9.85 4.09 15.49
CA ALA A 545 9.68 4.61 14.13
C ALA A 545 10.83 5.56 13.84
N PRO A 546 11.66 5.28 12.82
CA PRO A 546 12.72 6.18 12.44
C PRO A 546 12.21 7.48 11.78
N ILE A 547 10.92 7.53 11.40
CA ILE A 547 10.36 8.60 10.57
C ILE A 547 8.94 9.02 10.98
N ASP A 548 8.55 10.24 10.60
CA ASP A 548 7.18 10.75 10.71
C ASP A 548 6.26 10.30 9.55
N LEU A 549 5.05 10.87 9.53
CA LEU A 549 4.05 10.69 8.47
C LEU A 549 4.42 11.28 7.10
N PHE A 550 5.46 12.12 7.04
CA PHE A 550 5.93 12.78 5.83
C PHE A 550 7.23 12.17 5.32
N GLY A 551 7.66 11.03 5.87
CA GLY A 551 8.90 10.37 5.48
C GLY A 551 10.15 11.05 6.01
N VAL A 552 10.06 11.95 6.99
CA VAL A 552 11.20 12.68 7.53
C VAL A 552 11.80 11.90 8.70
N MET A 553 13.12 11.71 8.67
CA MET A 553 13.88 11.11 9.78
C MET A 553 13.74 11.92 11.06
N LEU A 554 13.39 11.28 12.17
CA LEU A 554 13.25 11.92 13.47
C LEU A 554 14.63 12.10 14.13
N PRO A 555 15.14 13.33 14.30
CA PRO A 555 16.47 13.56 14.88
C PRO A 555 16.48 13.51 16.42
N GLN A 556 15.33 13.59 17.11
CA GLN A 556 15.19 13.65 18.57
C GLN A 556 13.88 13.08 19.13
N GLN A 557 13.84 13.01 20.47
CA GLN A 557 12.83 12.45 21.39
C GLN A 557 11.40 13.04 21.29
N ALA A 558 10.62 12.66 20.28
CA ALA A 558 9.14 12.60 20.30
C ALA A 558 8.70 11.78 19.06
N ALA A 559 7.74 10.84 19.11
CA ALA A 559 6.33 11.12 19.32
C ALA A 559 5.52 9.95 19.91
N ILE A 560 4.57 10.29 20.76
CA ILE A 560 3.38 9.48 20.92
C ILE A 560 2.44 9.92 19.81
N GLY A 561 2.10 9.02 18.89
CA GLY A 561 1.27 9.27 17.74
C GLY A 561 2.06 9.43 16.45
N SER A 562 1.33 9.52 15.34
CA SER A 562 1.83 9.52 13.97
C SER A 562 2.62 10.77 13.54
N ALA A 563 2.92 11.73 14.40
CA ALA A 563 3.42 13.02 13.93
C ALA A 563 4.51 13.67 14.78
N GLN A 564 5.58 14.02 14.07
CA GLN A 564 6.45 15.18 14.25
C GLN A 564 6.54 15.84 12.88
N PRO A 565 6.98 17.10 12.77
CA PRO A 565 7.54 17.68 11.58
C PRO A 565 9.03 18.01 11.78
N GLU A 566 9.69 18.22 10.64
CA GLU A 566 11.03 18.82 10.44
C GLU A 566 11.44 19.94 11.41
#